data_AF-A0A7K2MG87-F1
#
_entry.id   AF-A0A7K2MG87-F1
#
_cell.length_a   1.000
_cell.length_b   1.000
_cell.length_c   1.000
_cell.angle_alpha   90.00
_cell.angle_beta   90.00
_cell.angle_gamma   90.00
#
_symmetry.space_group_name_H-M   'P 1'
#
loop_
_entity.id
_entity.type
_entity.pdbx_description
1 polymer ?
#
loop_
_entity_poly.entity_id
_entity_poly.type
_entity_poly.pdbx_seq_one_letter_code
_entity_poly.pdbx_strand_id
1 'polypeptide(L)'
;ETTVVLPTGYEELGPDEFEEAIAELCRRDGCLDVEVVGGAGDLGADVLAVTPDGRRIVIQCKRYSEDHKVGSQDLQRFGGTCFTVHGADVAVLVASTEFTAPAVDYAERCGIVCVNEERLRDWCQQGGPAPWELPPPGEDGVEPEDRASW
;
A
#
# COMPACT_ATOMS: atom_id res chain seq x y z
N GLU A 1 -7.39 -9.61 26.16
CA GLU A 1 -6.74 -9.67 24.84
C GLU A 1 -7.83 -9.67 23.78
N THR A 2 -7.92 -8.61 22.98
CA THR A 2 -8.86 -8.52 21.86
C THR A 2 -8.09 -8.98 20.62
N THR A 3 -8.35 -10.20 20.18
CA THR A 3 -7.93 -10.66 18.86
C THR A 3 -8.74 -9.86 17.85
N VAL A 4 -8.09 -8.93 17.15
CA VAL A 4 -8.65 -8.34 15.93
C VAL A 4 -8.65 -9.47 14.90
N VAL A 5 -9.80 -10.11 14.71
CA VAL A 5 -10.01 -11.06 13.62
C VAL A 5 -10.24 -10.22 12.38
N LEU A 6 -9.17 -9.92 11.65
CA LEU A 6 -9.31 -9.29 10.33
C LEU A 6 -10.02 -10.29 9.42
N PRO A 7 -11.05 -9.86 8.68
CA PRO A 7 -11.81 -10.78 7.85
C PRO A 7 -10.88 -11.38 6.80
N THR A 8 -10.91 -12.71 6.70
CA THR A 8 -10.24 -13.49 5.65
C THR A 8 -10.93 -13.28 4.28
N GLY A 9 -11.51 -12.10 4.03
CA GLY A 9 -12.47 -11.83 2.96
C GLY A 9 -12.55 -10.34 2.59
N TYR A 10 -11.41 -9.67 2.40
CA TYR A 10 -11.36 -8.34 1.80
C TYR A 10 -12.04 -8.28 0.41
N GLU A 11 -12.19 -9.44 -0.22
CA GLU A 11 -12.95 -9.67 -1.45
C GLU A 11 -14.43 -9.26 -1.33
N GLU A 12 -15.00 -9.24 -0.13
CA GLU A 12 -16.41 -8.87 0.10
C GLU A 12 -16.58 -7.39 0.56
N LEU A 13 -15.52 -6.75 1.08
CA LEU A 13 -15.57 -5.40 1.68
C LEU A 13 -15.70 -4.27 0.66
N GLY A 14 -16.73 -3.43 0.75
CA GLY A 14 -16.86 -2.17 0.00
C GLY A 14 -15.58 -1.31 -0.02
N PRO A 15 -15.39 -0.39 -0.98
CA PRO A 15 -14.21 0.49 -1.02
C PRO A 15 -13.91 1.17 0.33
N ASP A 16 -14.90 1.81 0.95
CA ASP A 16 -14.76 2.47 2.25
C ASP A 16 -14.42 1.48 3.38
N GLU A 17 -14.99 0.27 3.36
CA GLU A 17 -14.71 -0.78 4.35
C GLU A 17 -13.28 -1.33 4.18
N PHE A 18 -12.80 -1.39 2.94
CA PHE A 18 -11.43 -1.79 2.64
C PHE A 18 -10.43 -0.76 3.18
N GLU A 19 -10.70 0.54 3.01
CA GLU A 19 -9.88 1.62 3.57
C GLU A 19 -9.82 1.57 5.11
N GLU A 20 -10.96 1.40 5.79
CA GLU A 20 -10.97 1.27 7.25
C GLU A 20 -10.20 0.02 7.70
N ALA A 21 -10.30 -1.10 6.99
CA ALA A 21 -9.56 -2.31 7.35
C ALA A 21 -8.03 -2.14 7.18
N ILE A 22 -7.57 -1.34 6.20
CA ILE A 22 -6.16 -0.94 6.09
C ILE A 22 -5.75 -0.01 7.24
N ALA A 23 -6.62 0.92 7.65
CA ALA A 23 -6.37 1.76 8.82
C ALA A 23 -6.27 0.92 10.11
N GLU A 24 -7.12 -0.09 10.28
CA GLU A 24 -7.04 -1.01 11.42
C GLU A 24 -5.73 -1.80 11.46
N LEU A 25 -5.22 -2.25 10.30
CA LEU A 25 -3.89 -2.86 10.19
C LEU A 25 -2.78 -1.89 10.63
N CYS A 26 -2.85 -0.63 10.21
CA CYS A 26 -1.91 0.39 10.66
C CYS A 26 -1.94 0.55 12.18
N ARG A 27 -3.12 0.65 12.79
CA ARG A 27 -3.28 0.75 14.24
C ARG A 27 -2.76 -0.49 14.97
N ARG A 28 -3.04 -1.69 14.43
CA ARG A 28 -2.59 -2.98 14.98
C ARG A 28 -1.06 -3.02 15.08
N ASP A 29 -0.37 -2.49 14.08
CA ASP A 29 1.09 -2.51 13.98
C ASP A 29 1.76 -1.28 14.60
N GLY A 30 0.99 -0.51 15.40
CA GLY A 30 1.51 0.54 16.25
C GLY A 30 1.63 1.91 15.59
N CYS A 31 1.06 2.10 14.40
CA CYS A 31 1.00 3.43 13.80
C CYS A 31 0.14 4.38 14.66
N LEU A 32 0.57 5.64 14.69
CA LEU A 32 -0.10 6.75 15.34
C LEU A 32 -0.84 7.60 14.29
N ASP A 33 -1.71 8.49 14.77
CA ASP A 33 -2.44 9.48 13.96
C ASP A 33 -3.10 8.88 12.70
N VAL A 34 -3.67 7.68 12.86
CA VAL A 34 -4.29 6.95 11.74
C VAL A 34 -5.64 7.57 11.38
N GLU A 35 -5.75 8.08 10.17
CA GLU A 35 -6.92 8.75 9.61
C GLU A 35 -7.32 8.13 8.27
N VAL A 36 -8.58 7.75 8.13
CA VAL A 36 -9.19 7.45 6.82
C VAL A 36 -9.66 8.77 6.23
N VAL A 37 -9.08 9.16 5.10
CA VAL A 37 -9.33 10.44 4.42
C VAL A 37 -10.30 10.29 3.25
N GLY A 38 -10.38 9.08 2.69
CA GLY A 38 -10.96 8.75 1.38
C GLY A 38 -12.21 9.53 0.97
N GLY A 39 -12.30 9.83 -0.33
CA GLY A 39 -13.45 10.48 -0.92
C GLY A 39 -13.10 11.54 -1.95
N ALA A 40 -14.12 12.30 -2.38
CA ALA A 40 -13.93 13.27 -3.46
C ALA A 40 -12.89 14.35 -3.09
N GLY A 41 -11.76 14.36 -3.81
CA GLY A 41 -10.69 15.35 -3.63
C GLY A 41 -9.60 14.93 -2.65
N ASP A 42 -9.56 13.66 -2.24
CA ASP A 42 -8.47 13.06 -1.45
C ASP A 42 -7.10 13.06 -2.16
N LEU A 43 -7.10 13.31 -3.48
CA LEU A 43 -5.92 13.30 -4.34
C LEU A 43 -5.14 11.97 -4.26
N GLY A 44 -5.84 10.88 -3.96
CA GLY A 44 -5.29 9.52 -3.88
C GLY A 44 -4.72 9.13 -2.51
N ALA A 45 -4.92 9.92 -1.46
CA ALA A 45 -4.61 9.53 -0.09
C ALA A 45 -5.87 8.99 0.60
N ASP A 46 -5.99 7.67 0.69
CA ASP A 46 -7.16 7.03 1.29
C ASP A 46 -6.94 6.83 2.80
N VAL A 47 -5.71 6.50 3.22
CA VAL A 47 -5.30 6.43 4.63
C VAL A 47 -4.01 7.21 4.87
N LEU A 48 -3.97 7.97 5.97
CA LEU A 48 -2.79 8.64 6.50
C LEU A 48 -2.43 8.04 7.86
N ALA A 49 -1.14 7.89 8.13
CA ALA A 49 -0.66 7.38 9.41
C ALA A 49 0.78 7.85 9.68
N VAL A 50 1.24 7.67 10.91
CA VAL A 50 2.64 7.83 11.31
C VAL A 50 3.15 6.50 11.84
N THR A 51 4.22 5.95 11.25
CA THR A 51 4.84 4.70 11.70
C THR A 51 5.35 4.80 13.15
N PRO A 52 5.60 3.66 13.82
CA PRO A 52 6.26 3.65 15.13
C PRO A 52 7.63 4.36 15.16
N ASP A 53 8.34 4.42 14.02
CA ASP A 53 9.62 5.13 13.89
C ASP A 53 9.50 6.60 13.46
N GLY A 54 8.26 7.12 13.34
CA GLY A 54 7.97 8.55 13.13
C GLY A 54 7.89 9.01 11.68
N ARG A 55 7.92 8.08 10.71
CA ARG A 55 7.74 8.37 9.28
C ARG A 55 6.26 8.55 8.94
N ARG A 56 5.95 9.54 8.11
CA ARG A 56 4.60 9.75 7.59
C ARG A 56 4.30 8.76 6.47
N ILE A 57 3.20 8.04 6.61
CA ILE A 57 2.69 7.08 5.63
C ILE A 57 1.51 7.69 4.90
N VAL A 58 1.49 7.54 3.58
CA VAL A 58 0.34 7.83 2.74
C VAL A 58 -0.02 6.56 1.99
N ILE A 59 -1.26 6.10 2.12
CA ILE A 59 -1.73 4.85 1.53
C ILE A 59 -2.86 5.13 0.56
N GLN A 60 -2.73 4.60 -0.65
CA GLN A 60 -3.81 4.47 -1.62
C GLN A 60 -4.32 3.03 -1.60
N CYS A 61 -5.62 2.85 -1.52
CA CYS A 61 -6.34 1.61 -1.59
C CYS A 61 -7.00 1.47 -2.97
N LYS A 62 -6.74 0.35 -3.66
CA LYS A 62 -7.41 -0.02 -4.91
C LYS A 62 -8.08 -1.38 -4.78
N ARG A 63 -9.41 -1.35 -4.66
CA ARG A 63 -10.23 -2.54 -4.78
C ARG A 63 -10.70 -2.68 -6.23
N TYR A 64 -10.16 -3.67 -6.93
CA TYR A 64 -10.61 -4.05 -8.27
C TYR A 64 -11.13 -5.48 -8.27
N SER A 65 -11.98 -5.81 -9.26
CA SER A 65 -12.34 -7.19 -9.57
C SER A 65 -11.10 -7.97 -10.02
N GLU A 66 -11.02 -9.27 -9.72
CA GLU A 66 -9.85 -10.14 -9.96
C GLU A 66 -9.23 -10.03 -11.36
N ASP A 67 -10.04 -9.78 -12.39
CA ASP A 67 -9.60 -9.63 -13.78
C ASP A 67 -8.88 -8.30 -14.09
N HIS A 68 -8.82 -7.35 -13.15
CA HIS A 68 -8.26 -6.02 -13.37
C HIS A 68 -7.04 -5.77 -12.49
N LYS A 69 -5.88 -5.83 -13.13
CA LYS A 69 -4.58 -5.50 -12.54
C LYS A 69 -4.38 -3.99 -12.44
N VAL A 70 -3.67 -3.56 -11.40
CA VAL A 70 -3.29 -2.15 -11.23
C VAL A 70 -2.27 -1.74 -12.29
N GLY A 71 -2.60 -0.68 -13.03
CA GLY A 71 -1.80 -0.16 -14.13
C GLY A 71 -0.81 0.90 -13.70
N SER A 72 0.21 1.16 -14.52
CA SER A 72 1.19 2.24 -14.26
C SER A 72 0.55 3.62 -14.14
N GLN A 73 -0.61 3.84 -14.76
CA GLN A 73 -1.35 5.10 -14.66
C GLN A 73 -1.86 5.36 -13.23
N ASP A 74 -2.23 4.33 -12.48
CA ASP A 74 -2.66 4.47 -11.09
C ASP A 74 -1.49 4.92 -10.21
N LEU A 75 -0.32 4.29 -10.40
CA LEU A 75 0.90 4.65 -9.69
C LEU A 75 1.40 6.05 -10.07
N GLN A 76 1.26 6.46 -11.33
CA GLN A 76 1.62 7.81 -11.77
C GLN A 76 0.76 8.89 -11.13
N ARG A 77 -0.56 8.66 -11.03
CA ARG A 77 -1.47 9.60 -10.37
C ARG A 77 -1.14 9.71 -8.89
N PHE A 78 -1.00 8.58 -8.21
CA PHE A 78 -0.67 8.53 -6.79
C PHE A 78 0.71 9.13 -6.51
N GLY A 79 1.73 8.75 -7.28
CA GLY A 79 3.09 9.28 -7.18
C GLY A 79 3.16 10.79 -7.42
N GLY A 80 2.23 11.36 -8.20
CA GLY A 80 2.14 12.80 -8.43
C GLY A 80 1.65 13.61 -7.22
N THR A 81 1.10 12.96 -6.18
CA THR A 81 0.48 13.63 -5.04
C THR A 81 1.03 13.15 -3.70
N CYS A 82 1.32 11.85 -3.52
CA CYS A 82 1.68 11.29 -2.22
C CYS A 82 2.89 11.97 -1.58
N PHE A 83 3.95 12.24 -2.34
CA PHE A 83 5.14 12.92 -1.84
C PHE A 83 4.98 14.44 -1.76
N THR A 84 4.51 15.07 -2.85
CA THR A 84 4.54 16.54 -2.98
C THR A 84 3.36 17.25 -2.31
N VAL A 85 2.21 16.59 -2.22
CA VAL A 85 0.98 17.14 -1.62
C VAL A 85 0.82 16.62 -0.20
N HIS A 86 0.96 15.30 -0.01
CA HIS A 86 0.71 14.67 1.28
C HIS A 86 1.98 14.50 2.14
N GLY A 87 3.16 14.76 1.61
CA GLY A 87 4.42 14.72 2.37
C GLY A 87 4.79 13.31 2.85
N ALA A 88 4.49 12.28 2.06
CA ALA A 88 4.84 10.90 2.39
C ALA A 88 6.35 10.73 2.59
N ASP A 89 6.75 10.14 3.71
CA ASP A 89 8.06 9.48 3.85
C ASP A 89 7.98 8.04 3.32
N VAL A 90 6.80 7.41 3.46
CA VAL A 90 6.48 6.08 2.92
C VAL A 90 5.17 6.18 2.12
N ALA A 91 5.25 5.99 0.81
CA ALA A 91 4.08 5.91 -0.05
C ALA A 91 3.73 4.44 -0.32
N VAL A 92 2.49 4.03 -0.05
CA VAL A 92 2.03 2.65 -0.22
C VAL A 92 0.83 2.61 -1.14
N LEU A 93 0.82 1.72 -2.13
CA LEU A 93 -0.40 1.37 -2.86
C LEU A 93 -0.78 -0.06 -2.51
N VAL A 94 -1.92 -0.21 -1.85
CA VAL A 94 -2.52 -1.50 -1.50
C VAL A 94 -3.57 -1.85 -2.53
N ALA A 95 -3.49 -3.05 -3.10
CA ALA A 95 -4.43 -3.55 -4.07
C ALA A 95 -4.91 -4.96 -3.71
N SER A 96 -6.20 -5.21 -3.93
CA SER A 96 -6.79 -6.56 -3.85
C SER A 96 -6.49 -7.42 -5.09
N THR A 97 -5.66 -6.92 -6.02
CA THR A 97 -5.28 -7.60 -7.26
C THR A 97 -3.79 -7.40 -7.55
N GLU A 98 -3.30 -8.08 -8.58
CA GLU A 98 -1.91 -7.97 -9.02
C GLU A 98 -1.59 -6.63 -9.69
N PHE A 99 -0.32 -6.25 -9.64
CA PHE A 99 0.22 -5.12 -10.40
C PHE A 99 0.70 -5.56 -11.78
N THR A 100 0.56 -4.69 -12.77
CA THR A 100 1.21 -4.90 -14.07
C THR A 100 2.72 -4.64 -13.96
N ALA A 101 3.54 -5.28 -14.81
CA ALA A 101 4.99 -5.05 -14.79
C ALA A 101 5.38 -3.56 -14.93
N PRO A 102 4.77 -2.76 -15.84
CA PRO A 102 5.04 -1.32 -15.91
C PRO A 102 4.64 -0.54 -14.65
N ALA A 103 3.66 -1.04 -13.87
CA ALA A 103 3.28 -0.42 -12.60
C ALA A 103 4.36 -0.67 -11.54
N VAL A 104 4.87 -1.91 -11.45
CA VAL A 104 5.98 -2.27 -10.56
C VAL A 104 7.22 -1.46 -10.91
N ASP A 105 7.63 -1.41 -12.19
CA ASP A 105 8.80 -0.66 -12.64
C ASP A 105 8.71 0.84 -12.30
N TYR A 106 7.51 1.42 -12.38
CA TYR A 106 7.29 2.82 -12.01
C TYR A 106 7.35 3.01 -10.49
N ALA A 107 6.70 2.12 -9.73
CA ALA A 107 6.69 2.16 -8.27
C ALA A 107 8.11 2.09 -7.70
N GLU A 108 8.95 1.22 -8.25
CA GLU A 108 10.39 1.13 -7.95
C GLU A 108 11.12 2.47 -8.12
N ARG A 109 10.97 3.09 -9.29
CA ARG A 109 11.63 4.37 -9.61
C ARG A 109 11.19 5.52 -8.71
N CYS A 110 9.96 5.44 -8.19
CA CYS A 110 9.38 6.48 -7.35
C CYS A 110 9.46 6.18 -5.85
N GLY A 111 9.96 5.00 -5.44
CA GLY A 111 9.96 4.59 -4.04
C GLY A 111 8.56 4.34 -3.47
N ILE A 112 7.62 3.85 -4.29
CA ILE A 112 6.27 3.48 -3.86
C ILE A 112 6.27 1.98 -3.53
N VAL A 113 5.80 1.64 -2.33
CA VAL A 113 5.63 0.25 -1.90
C VAL A 113 4.33 -0.31 -2.47
N CYS A 114 4.44 -1.34 -3.30
CA CYS A 114 3.29 -2.09 -3.78
C CYS A 114 2.94 -3.24 -2.81
N VAL A 115 1.69 -3.29 -2.39
CA VAL A 115 1.11 -4.38 -1.59
C VAL A 115 0.00 -5.00 -2.43
N ASN A 116 0.29 -6.13 -3.08
CA ASN A 116 -0.71 -6.93 -3.80
C ASN A 116 -1.49 -7.83 -2.82
N GLU A 117 -2.38 -8.66 -3.35
CA GLU A 117 -3.19 -9.58 -2.54
C GLU A 117 -2.33 -10.51 -1.66
N GLU A 118 -1.24 -11.05 -2.21
CA GLU A 118 -0.32 -11.93 -1.47
C GLU A 118 0.34 -11.18 -0.29
N ARG A 119 0.94 -10.01 -0.55
CA ARG A 119 1.56 -9.20 0.51
C ARG A 119 0.55 -8.69 1.52
N LEU A 120 -0.67 -8.36 1.10
CA LEU A 120 -1.74 -7.97 2.01
C LEU A 120 -2.12 -9.13 2.92
N ARG A 121 -2.22 -10.35 2.37
CA ARG A 121 -2.50 -11.56 3.15
C ARG A 121 -1.39 -11.84 4.16
N ASP A 122 -0.13 -11.66 3.79
CA ASP A 122 0.99 -11.79 4.71
C ASP A 122 0.94 -10.73 5.80
N TRP A 123 0.71 -9.47 5.44
CA TRP A 123 0.56 -8.38 6.41
C TRP A 123 -0.60 -8.64 7.38
N CYS A 124 -1.69 -9.27 6.94
CA CYS A 124 -2.81 -9.64 7.82
C CYS A 124 -2.44 -10.69 8.88
N GLN A 125 -1.42 -11.51 8.67
CA GLN A 125 -0.98 -12.49 9.65
C GLN A 125 -0.30 -11.80 10.83
N GLN A 126 -0.48 -12.35 12.03
CA GLN A 126 0.20 -11.84 13.21
C GLN A 126 1.72 -11.99 13.04
N GLY A 127 2.44 -10.87 13.03
CA GLY A 127 3.89 -10.83 12.82
C GLY A 127 4.32 -10.89 11.34
N GLY A 128 3.38 -10.77 10.40
CA GLY A 128 3.71 -10.47 9.01
C GLY A 128 4.28 -9.05 8.86
N PRO A 129 5.14 -8.81 7.86
CA PRO A 129 5.83 -7.54 7.71
C PRO A 129 4.86 -6.43 7.32
N ALA A 130 4.97 -5.28 7.99
CA ALA A 130 4.23 -4.10 7.60
C ALA A 130 4.86 -3.44 6.35
N PRO A 131 4.09 -2.72 5.51
CA PRO A 131 4.59 -2.13 4.27
C PRO A 131 5.77 -1.17 4.45
N TRP A 132 5.88 -0.52 5.62
CA TRP A 132 6.98 0.41 5.94
C TRP A 132 8.25 -0.27 6.48
N GLU A 133 8.21 -1.57 6.73
CA GLU A 133 9.37 -2.41 7.08
C GLU A 133 9.98 -3.08 5.84
N LEU A 134 9.23 -3.12 4.74
CA LEU A 134 9.72 -3.63 3.46
C LEU A 134 10.62 -2.57 2.80
N PRO A 135 11.75 -2.98 2.19
CA PRO A 135 12.51 -2.07 1.37
C PRO A 135 11.63 -1.58 0.20
N PRO A 136 11.81 -0.34 -0.28
CA PRO A 136 11.24 0.05 -1.56
C PRO A 136 11.80 -0.91 -2.62
N PRO A 137 10.99 -1.29 -3.63
CA PRO A 137 11.41 -2.32 -4.56
C PRO A 137 12.66 -1.84 -5.32
N GLY A 138 13.74 -2.63 -5.26
CA GLY A 138 15.08 -2.27 -5.75
C GLY A 138 16.17 -2.12 -4.66
N GLU A 139 15.81 -2.06 -3.38
CA GLU A 139 16.78 -2.04 -2.26
C GLU A 139 17.01 -3.43 -1.62
N ASP A 140 16.58 -4.52 -2.27
CA ASP A 140 16.86 -5.91 -1.87
C ASP A 140 18.32 -6.34 -2.18
N GLY A 141 19.18 -5.43 -2.62
CA GLY A 141 20.59 -5.69 -2.94
C GLY A 141 20.82 -6.50 -4.23
N VAL A 142 19.81 -6.61 -5.10
CA VAL A 142 19.93 -7.22 -6.43
C VAL A 142 20.08 -6.10 -7.47
N GLU A 143 21.22 -6.05 -8.14
CA GLU A 143 21.49 -5.02 -9.15
C GLU A 143 20.51 -5.12 -10.33
N PRO A 144 20.06 -3.99 -10.89
CA PRO A 144 19.08 -3.96 -11.98
C PRO A 144 19.54 -4.68 -13.26
N GLU A 145 20.85 -4.90 -13.43
CA GLU A 145 21.44 -5.59 -14.59
C GLU A 145 21.05 -7.08 -14.66
N ASP A 146 20.73 -7.71 -13.52
CA ASP A 146 20.33 -9.12 -13.46
C ASP A 146 18.84 -9.36 -13.81
N ARG A 147 18.04 -8.29 -13.93
CA ARG A 147 16.59 -8.37 -14.21
C ARG A 147 16.23 -8.24 -15.69
N ALA A 148 17.16 -7.83 -16.54
CA ALA A 148 16.94 -7.60 -17.97
C ALA A 148 17.57 -8.70 -18.82
N SER A 149 17.12 -9.94 -18.61
CA SER A 149 17.19 -11.00 -19.62
C SER A 149 15.77 -11.49 -19.83
N TRP A 150 15.37 -11.63 -21.10
CA TRP A 150 14.04 -11.98 -21.66
C TRP A 150 13.22 -10.79 -22.17
#